data_AF-A0A972XM25-F1
#
_entry.id   AF-A0A972XM25-F1
#
_cell.length_a   1.000
_cell.length_b   1.000
_cell.length_c   1.000
_cell.angle_alpha   90.00
_cell.angle_beta   90.00
_cell.angle_gamma   90.00
#
_symmetry.space_group_name_H-M   'P 1'
#
loop_
_entity.id
_entity.type
_entity.pdbx_description
1 polymer ?
#
loop_
_entity_poly.entity_id
_entity_poly.type
_entity_poly.pdbx_seq_one_letter_code
_entity_poly.pdbx_strand_id
1 'polypeptide(L)'
;MKYVFYFIGIILLLACDAKPIDYSKRIHKSSYARAGSTQTGSIRKSHARKGVSTSKRAFKNRLNSKSYYNRNRHRRKLKKGN
;
A
#
# COMPACT_ATOMS: atom_id res chain seq x y z
N MET A 1 18.94 18.28 -39.97
CA MET A 1 19.57 18.10 -38.64
C MET A 1 18.70 18.59 -37.48
N LYS A 2 18.15 19.82 -37.49
CA LYS A 2 17.33 20.36 -36.37
C LYS A 2 16.07 19.54 -36.03
N TYR A 3 15.36 19.03 -37.04
CA TYR A 3 14.14 18.23 -36.84
C TYR A 3 14.39 16.83 -36.25
N VAL A 4 15.59 16.27 -36.48
CA VAL A 4 15.95 14.94 -35.98
C VAL A 4 16.12 14.96 -34.46
N PHE A 5 16.75 16.02 -33.93
CA PHE A 5 16.87 16.21 -32.48
C PHE A 5 15.52 16.40 -31.79
N TYR A 6 14.57 17.09 -32.46
CA TYR A 6 13.22 17.27 -31.94
C TYR A 6 12.45 15.95 -31.88
N PHE A 7 12.57 15.13 -32.93
CA PHE A 7 11.93 13.82 -33.01
C PHE A 7 12.47 12.84 -31.96
N ILE A 8 13.79 12.83 -31.73
CA ILE A 8 14.43 12.02 -30.69
C ILE A 8 13.97 12.45 -29.29
N GLY A 9 13.82 13.75 -29.05
CA GLY A 9 13.31 14.29 -27.78
C GLY A 9 11.88 13.83 -27.47
N ILE A 10 10.99 13.84 -28.47
CA ILE A 10 9.60 13.37 -28.32
C ILE A 10 9.54 11.88 -28.02
N ILE A 11 10.35 11.07 -28.70
CA ILE A 11 10.39 9.61 -28.47
C ILE A 11 10.89 9.29 -27.06
N LEU A 12 11.90 10.01 -26.56
CA LEU A 12 12.41 9.85 -25.20
C LEU A 12 11.37 10.24 -24.13
N LEU A 13 10.57 11.27 -24.38
CA LEU A 13 9.50 11.69 -23.46
C LEU A 13 8.37 10.64 -23.39
N LEU A 14 7.99 10.06 -24.52
CA LEU A 14 6.98 8.98 -24.58
C LEU A 14 7.50 7.66 -23.95
N ALA A 15 8.79 7.36 -24.08
CA ALA A 15 9.39 6.15 -23.52
C ALA A 15 9.58 6.20 -22.00
N CYS A 16 9.75 7.37 -21.40
CA CYS A 16 9.96 7.53 -19.96
C CYS A 16 8.67 7.35 -19.11
N ASP A 17 7.49 7.59 -19.69
CA ASP A 17 6.21 7.47 -18.97
C ASP A 17 5.51 6.12 -19.20
N ALA A 18 6.05 5.27 -20.08
CA ALA A 18 5.47 3.97 -20.43
C ALA A 18 5.77 2.85 -19.40
N LYS A 19 5.76 3.16 -18.10
CA LYS A 19 5.65 2.11 -17.09
C LYS A 19 4.19 1.67 -17.05
N PRO A 20 3.85 0.41 -17.37
CA PRO A 20 2.49 -0.05 -17.18
C PRO A 20 2.12 0.18 -15.73
N ILE A 21 1.10 1.02 -15.51
CA ILE A 21 0.56 1.26 -14.17
C ILE A 21 0.05 -0.10 -13.71
N ASP A 22 0.82 -0.75 -12.85
CA ASP A 22 0.53 -2.09 -12.36
C ASP A 22 -0.62 -1.98 -11.33
N TYR A 23 -1.85 -1.89 -11.85
CA TYR A 23 -3.08 -1.75 -11.05
C TYR A 23 -3.26 -2.94 -10.09
N SER A 24 -2.60 -4.07 -10.36
CA SER A 24 -2.56 -5.24 -9.47
C SER A 24 -1.92 -4.94 -8.11
N LYS A 25 -0.95 -4.01 -8.05
CA LYS A 25 -0.17 -3.70 -6.85
C LYS A 25 -0.74 -2.56 -6.00
N ARG A 26 -1.75 -1.83 -6.51
CA ARG A 26 -2.34 -0.65 -5.84
C ARG A 26 -3.74 -0.84 -5.29
N ILE A 27 -4.26 -2.07 -5.21
CA ILE A 27 -5.50 -2.31 -4.47
C ILE A 27 -5.16 -2.37 -2.97
N HIS A 28 -4.79 -1.22 -2.38
CA HIS A 28 -5.10 -1.02 -0.98
C HIS A 28 -6.62 -1.12 -0.89
N LYS A 29 -7.13 -2.29 -0.47
CA LYS A 29 -8.54 -2.51 -0.18
C LYS A 29 -8.92 -1.61 1.00
N SER A 30 -9.12 -0.33 0.76
CA SER A 30 -9.87 0.54 1.65
C SER A 30 -11.30 0.03 1.64
N SER A 31 -11.60 -0.91 2.54
CA SER A 31 -12.99 -1.32 2.77
C SER A 31 -13.72 -0.12 3.35
N TYR A 32 -14.79 0.32 2.71
CA TYR A 32 -15.67 1.33 3.30
C TYR A 32 -16.58 0.64 4.32
N ALA A 33 -16.61 1.15 5.54
CA ALA A 33 -17.69 0.81 6.46
C ALA A 33 -18.95 1.53 5.97
N ARG A 34 -19.98 0.77 5.57
CA ARG A 34 -21.28 1.34 5.23
C ARG A 34 -21.88 2.03 6.46
N ALA A 35 -22.60 3.12 6.21
CA ALA A 35 -23.42 3.74 7.23
C ALA A 35 -24.53 2.75 7.67
N GLY A 36 -24.93 2.82 8.93
CA GLY A 36 -25.96 1.94 9.48
C GLY A 36 -26.43 2.41 10.86
N SER A 37 -27.51 1.82 11.35
CA SER A 37 -28.01 2.06 12.71
C SER A 37 -27.35 1.11 13.70
N THR A 38 -27.04 1.62 14.90
CA THR A 38 -26.70 0.75 16.04
C THR A 38 -27.97 0.12 16.60
N GLN A 39 -27.81 -0.92 17.40
CA GLN A 39 -28.91 -1.60 18.09
C GLN A 39 -29.74 -0.64 18.98
N THR A 40 -29.12 0.45 19.43
CA THR A 40 -29.74 1.54 20.20
C THR A 40 -30.33 2.67 19.34
N GLY A 41 -30.38 2.52 18.01
CA GLY A 41 -30.96 3.50 17.08
C GLY A 41 -30.04 4.64 16.66
N SER A 42 -28.78 4.70 17.13
CA SER A 42 -27.85 5.76 16.72
C SER A 42 -27.35 5.55 15.28
N ILE A 43 -27.39 6.58 14.45
CA ILE A 43 -26.92 6.51 13.06
C ILE A 43 -25.40 6.68 13.03
N ARG A 44 -24.67 5.66 12.54
CA ARG A 44 -23.23 5.76 12.31
C ARG A 44 -22.92 6.16 10.88
N LYS A 45 -22.11 7.21 10.73
CA LYS A 45 -21.59 7.68 9.44
C LYS A 45 -20.62 6.65 8.84
N SER A 46 -20.62 6.57 7.50
CA SER A 46 -19.65 5.79 6.76
C SER A 46 -18.23 6.32 6.95
N HIS A 47 -17.23 5.44 7.02
CA HIS A 47 -15.83 5.83 7.10
C HIS A 47 -14.94 4.86 6.32
N ALA A 48 -13.84 5.37 5.77
CA ALA A 48 -12.83 4.53 5.14
C ALA A 48 -12.14 3.67 6.20
N ARG A 49 -12.24 2.34 6.09
CA ARG A 49 -11.45 1.44 6.94
C ARG A 49 -10.06 1.30 6.35
N LYS A 50 -9.07 1.62 7.17
CA LYS A 50 -7.69 1.27 6.87
C LYS A 50 -7.52 -0.22 7.19
N GLY A 51 -6.91 -0.97 6.27
CA GLY A 51 -6.55 -2.38 6.50
C GLY A 51 -5.51 -2.60 7.60
N VAL A 52 -5.07 -1.51 8.25
CA VAL A 52 -4.10 -1.52 9.34
C VAL A 52 -4.57 -0.59 10.46
N SER A 53 -4.35 -1.02 11.71
CA SER A 53 -4.59 -0.18 12.88
C SER A 53 -3.63 1.01 12.90
N THR A 54 -4.16 2.20 13.20
CA THR A 54 -3.43 3.47 13.29
C THR A 54 -3.09 3.87 14.72
N SER A 55 -3.41 3.05 15.73
CA SER A 55 -3.13 3.40 17.12
C SER A 55 -1.62 3.45 17.39
N LYS A 56 -1.20 4.34 18.31
CA LYS A 56 0.22 4.45 18.72
C LYS A 56 0.78 3.08 19.17
N ARG A 57 -0.05 2.29 19.86
CA ARG A 57 0.31 0.94 20.33
C ARG A 57 0.49 -0.04 19.17
N ALA A 58 -0.38 -0.01 18.17
CA ALA A 58 -0.25 -0.86 16.97
C ALA A 58 1.04 -0.55 16.20
N PHE A 59 1.41 0.73 16.09
CA PHE A 59 2.66 1.14 15.44
C PHE A 59 3.89 0.65 16.21
N LYS A 60 3.93 0.87 17.54
CA LYS A 60 5.02 0.36 18.41
C LYS A 60 5.15 -1.15 18.31
N ASN A 61 4.05 -1.89 18.34
CA ASN A 61 4.05 -3.36 18.21
C ASN A 61 4.57 -3.84 16.85
N ARG A 62 4.28 -3.11 15.77
CA ARG A 62 4.83 -3.41 14.44
C ARG A 62 6.34 -3.23 14.39
N LEU A 63 6.86 -2.16 14.99
CA LEU A 63 8.31 -1.94 15.07
C LEU A 63 8.99 -3.00 15.93
N ASN A 64 8.42 -3.32 17.09
CA ASN A 64 8.95 -4.33 18.00
C ASN A 64 8.99 -5.72 17.34
N SER A 65 7.90 -6.13 16.68
CA SER A 65 7.86 -7.42 15.96
C SER A 65 8.86 -7.45 14.80
N LYS A 66 8.97 -6.38 14.01
CA LYS A 66 9.99 -6.27 12.94
C LYS A 66 11.41 -6.39 13.51
N SER A 67 11.70 -5.68 14.61
CA SER A 67 13.00 -5.74 15.29
C SER A 67 13.30 -7.15 15.83
N TYR A 68 12.31 -7.81 16.42
CA TYR A 68 12.45 -9.18 16.94
C TYR A 68 12.87 -10.18 15.84
N TYR A 69 12.24 -10.12 14.67
CA TYR A 69 12.61 -10.96 13.53
C TYR A 69 13.93 -10.55 12.87
N ASN A 70 14.33 -9.28 12.97
CA ASN A 70 15.63 -8.82 12.47
C ASN A 70 16.79 -9.34 13.33
N ARG A 71 16.60 -9.37 14.66
CA ARG A 71 17.60 -9.89 15.61
C ARG A 71 17.73 -11.41 15.56
N ASN A 72 16.62 -12.13 15.37
CA ASN A 72 16.62 -13.58 15.30
C ASN A 72 16.63 -14.11 13.85
N ARG A 73 17.80 -14.07 13.21
CA ARG A 73 18.00 -14.46 11.79
C ARG A 73 17.52 -15.88 11.49
N HIS A 74 17.63 -16.81 12.44
CA HIS A 74 17.16 -18.19 12.31
C HIS A 74 15.63 -18.30 12.14
N ARG A 75 14.84 -17.40 12.72
CA ARG A 75 13.36 -17.42 12.60
C ARG A 75 12.84 -16.88 11.28
N ARG A 76 13.64 -16.10 10.54
CA ARG A 76 13.28 -15.69 9.16
C ARG A 76 13.23 -16.89 8.22
N LYS A 77 14.07 -17.90 8.44
CA LYS A 77 14.11 -19.12 7.62
C LYS A 77 12.85 -19.97 7.77
N LEU A 78 12.23 -19.99 8.95
CA LEU A 78 10.97 -20.70 9.21
C LEU A 78 9.76 -20.12 8.47
N LYS A 79 9.86 -18.88 7.97
CA LYS A 79 8.79 -18.26 7.15
C LYS A 79 8.92 -18.59 5.66
N LYS A 80 10.05 -19.16 5.23
CA LYS A 80 10.24 -19.81 3.93
C LYS A 80 10.00 -21.31 4.12
N GLY A 81 8.77 -21.70 4.40
CA GLY A 81 8.34 -23.09 4.35
C GLY A 81 7.42 -23.25 3.14
N ASN A 82 7.94 -23.91 2.10
CA ASN A 82 7.35 -24.29 0.81
C ASN A 82 6.95 -23.15 -0.14
#